data_AF-A0A2N7TMI4-F1
#
_entry.id   AF-A0A2N7TMI4-F1
#
_cell.length_a   1.000
_cell.length_b   1.000
_cell.length_c   1.000
_cell.angle_alpha   90.00
_cell.angle_beta   90.00
_cell.angle_gamma   90.00
#
_symmetry.space_group_name_H-M   'P 1'
#
loop_
_entity.id
_entity.type
_entity.pdbx_description
1 polymer ?
#
loop_
_entity_poly.entity_id
_entity_poly.type
_entity_poly.pdbx_seq_one_letter_code
_entity_poly.pdbx_strand_id
1 'polypeptide(L)'
;MTRPQEGYTRVESPSEIESLLEALSEPGGASLQLESPDGKPLPVLVAEQQPGGHLLLDISAIREVAGELGRGAAFRLLGQARGKMLRTPPLTMSECNEAGGRMLCTSPYPLALEVLQRRESFRAKLRLGMEVGAIVRGDDKEASVQGDLKDLSLEGCQLELPLGAASRLASPLPLEIELCFPNGSRLAIRASPRHHVVDTERQAVRAGFQFVAPNGEQERQLWFFVREIEREAARQSNEADVSLLPSLLFQAEPAGSPPVGRRNVQAYATPMARRLARVAGYLDAQLLELQQQRSLDAVQLSRHADRLLALHEEDREGLLFATRCMRREPALVRHGLAVAVHLLDLAAVGGMPRDVRKAMVACAMVHDLGKALLSKRLLEATRLDADQRAALHAHVALLRPRLEQCHWLARGVVEAVVERVNERLDGSGYPHGLAGERLHELTRLAMVVDAVEAMRRDRPDRPAWRVADVYRHLLSHPGQFDQRWVKRYIQHFGLLPIGSLVRFEGGELGWVQGLDERGLPARVQLTAEAVPPGESLGAVLSGDRLATLGPPVAEVPVST
;
A
#
# COMPACT_ATOMS: atom_id res chain seq x y z
N MET A 1 33.14 5.90 21.25
CA MET A 1 32.88 4.45 21.09
C MET A 1 32.66 4.16 19.63
N THR A 2 33.64 3.52 19.01
CA THR A 2 33.74 3.16 17.59
C THR A 2 32.63 2.18 17.20
N ARG A 3 31.78 2.59 16.25
CA ARG A 3 30.84 1.67 15.59
C ARG A 3 31.64 0.56 14.86
N PRO A 4 31.22 -0.71 14.92
CA PRO A 4 31.89 -1.78 14.18
C PRO A 4 31.84 -1.49 12.67
N GLN A 5 32.99 -1.60 12.00
CA GLN A 5 33.09 -1.58 10.53
C GLN A 5 32.49 -2.89 9.99
N GLU A 6 31.22 -2.88 9.60
CA GLU A 6 30.56 -4.04 9.00
C GLU A 6 30.96 -4.21 7.52
N GLY A 7 31.68 -5.30 7.22
CA GLY A 7 31.61 -6.01 5.93
C GLY A 7 32.50 -5.54 4.76
N TYR A 8 33.32 -4.49 4.90
CA TYR A 8 34.21 -4.07 3.82
C TYR A 8 35.44 -4.99 3.75
N THR A 9 35.70 -5.57 2.58
CA THR A 9 36.95 -6.28 2.28
C THR A 9 37.96 -5.29 1.72
N ARG A 10 39.15 -5.27 2.30
CA ARG A 10 40.25 -4.41 1.84
C ARG A 10 40.95 -5.06 0.64
N VAL A 11 41.06 -4.31 -0.46
CA VAL A 11 41.74 -4.70 -1.71
C VAL A 11 43.01 -3.88 -1.83
N GLU A 12 44.16 -4.54 -1.91
CA GLU A 12 45.49 -3.92 -2.01
C GLU A 12 46.23 -4.30 -3.31
N SER A 13 45.62 -5.14 -4.16
CA SER A 13 46.20 -5.56 -5.43
C SER A 13 46.20 -4.40 -6.43
N PRO A 14 47.36 -3.95 -6.96
CA PRO A 14 47.44 -2.79 -7.85
C PRO A 14 46.56 -2.92 -9.11
N SER A 15 46.55 -4.10 -9.74
CA SER A 15 45.75 -4.37 -10.93
C SER A 15 44.24 -4.39 -10.64
N GLU A 16 43.85 -4.79 -9.43
CA GLU A 16 42.44 -4.78 -9.01
C GLU A 16 41.99 -3.36 -8.65
N ILE A 17 42.85 -2.57 -7.99
CA ILE A 17 42.58 -1.16 -7.68
C ILE A 17 42.38 -0.36 -8.97
N GLU A 18 43.27 -0.53 -9.95
CA GLU A 18 43.17 0.16 -11.25
C GLU A 18 41.85 -0.16 -11.96
N SER A 19 41.50 -1.45 -12.05
CA SER A 19 40.23 -1.87 -12.67
C SER A 19 38.99 -1.37 -11.94
N LEU A 20 39.05 -1.19 -10.61
CA LEU A 20 37.93 -0.68 -9.81
C LEU A 20 37.80 0.85 -9.89
N LEU A 21 38.92 1.58 -9.96
CA LEU A 21 38.94 3.03 -10.14
C LEU A 21 38.57 3.46 -11.56
N GLU A 22 38.86 2.63 -12.57
CA GLU A 22 38.43 2.88 -13.95
C GLU A 22 36.90 3.05 -14.04
N ALA A 23 36.13 2.24 -13.31
CA ALA A 23 34.67 2.37 -13.22
C ALA A 23 34.20 3.69 -12.56
N LEU A 24 35.05 4.33 -11.74
CA LEU A 24 34.76 5.64 -11.15
C LEU A 24 34.99 6.81 -12.11
N SER A 25 35.64 6.55 -13.26
CA SER A 25 35.92 7.54 -14.29
C SER A 25 34.73 7.78 -15.23
N GLU A 26 33.68 6.95 -15.15
CA GLU A 26 32.43 7.19 -15.85
C GLU A 26 31.65 8.38 -15.25
N PRO A 27 30.93 9.17 -16.06
CA PRO A 27 30.06 10.23 -15.56
C PRO A 27 29.04 9.71 -14.53
N GLY A 28 29.09 10.23 -13.30
CA GLY A 28 28.24 9.78 -12.19
C GLY A 28 28.73 8.52 -11.47
N GLY A 29 29.90 7.99 -11.85
CA GLY A 29 30.51 6.82 -11.23
C GLY A 29 31.09 7.08 -9.83
N ALA A 30 31.43 8.33 -9.50
CA ALA A 30 32.06 8.72 -8.24
C ALA A 30 31.28 9.79 -7.45
N SER A 31 31.43 9.74 -6.14
CA SER A 31 30.98 10.77 -5.21
C SER A 31 32.06 11.05 -4.16
N LEU A 32 32.31 12.32 -3.87
CA LEU A 32 33.23 12.78 -2.84
C LEU A 32 32.46 13.01 -1.53
N GLN A 33 32.96 12.50 -0.42
CA GLN A 33 32.42 12.74 0.91
C GLN A 33 33.50 13.27 1.84
N LEU A 34 33.31 14.46 2.42
CA LEU A 34 34.21 15.04 3.42
C LEU A 34 34.15 14.26 4.74
N GLU A 35 35.29 14.14 5.44
CA GLU A 35 35.40 13.58 6.80
C GLU A 35 34.81 14.55 7.85
N SER A 36 33.50 14.76 7.80
CA SER A 36 32.74 15.52 8.81
C SER A 36 31.55 14.70 9.32
N PRO A 37 31.04 14.94 10.54
CA PRO A 37 29.95 14.17 11.14
C PRO A 37 28.66 14.11 10.28
N ASP A 38 28.43 15.16 9.47
CA ASP A 38 27.26 15.32 8.59
C ASP A 38 27.61 15.33 7.09
N GLY A 39 28.81 14.87 6.72
CA GLY A 39 29.30 14.89 5.34
C GLY A 39 28.38 14.11 4.39
N LYS A 40 27.72 14.81 3.46
CA LYS A 40 26.91 14.17 2.41
C LYS A 40 27.79 13.83 1.20
N PRO A 41 27.51 12.72 0.47
CA PRO A 41 28.19 12.42 -0.77
C PRO A 41 27.81 13.45 -1.84
N LEU A 42 28.83 14.04 -2.48
CA LEU A 42 28.73 15.08 -3.50
C LEU A 42 29.25 14.53 -4.83
N PRO A 43 28.61 14.82 -5.98
CA PRO A 43 29.03 14.28 -7.26
C PRO A 43 30.42 14.81 -7.66
N VAL A 44 31.30 13.91 -8.10
CA VAL A 44 32.64 14.24 -8.61
C VAL A 44 32.93 13.36 -9.82
N LEU A 45 33.77 13.83 -10.74
CA LEU A 45 34.26 13.02 -11.85
C LEU A 45 35.75 12.71 -11.66
N VAL A 46 36.13 11.45 -11.79
CA VAL A 46 37.54 11.07 -11.92
C VAL A 46 37.93 11.30 -13.38
N ALA A 47 38.63 12.40 -13.64
CA ALA A 47 38.99 12.83 -14.99
C ALA A 47 40.19 12.06 -15.55
N GLU A 48 41.15 11.71 -14.69
CA GLU A 48 42.34 10.94 -15.05
C GLU A 48 42.81 10.11 -13.85
N GLN A 49 43.37 8.94 -14.13
CA GLN A 49 44.05 8.09 -13.14
C GLN A 49 45.46 7.75 -13.62
N GLN A 50 46.45 8.02 -12.77
CA GLN A 50 47.83 7.58 -12.97
C GLN A 50 48.19 6.56 -11.88
N PRO A 51 48.18 5.24 -12.19
CA PRO A 51 48.48 4.20 -11.22
C PRO A 51 49.80 4.45 -10.47
N GLY A 52 49.73 4.48 -9.14
CA GLY A 52 50.90 4.75 -8.27
C GLY A 52 51.36 6.22 -8.21
N GLY A 53 50.71 7.12 -8.95
CA GLY A 53 50.96 8.56 -8.95
C GLY A 53 49.81 9.33 -8.29
N HIS A 54 48.88 9.81 -9.11
CA HIS A 54 47.79 10.68 -8.69
C HIS A 54 46.46 10.37 -9.39
N LEU A 55 45.38 10.89 -8.81
CA LEU A 55 44.05 10.98 -9.39
C LEU A 55 43.76 12.44 -9.72
N LEU A 56 43.28 12.71 -10.93
CA LEU A 56 42.76 14.01 -11.32
C LEU A 56 41.24 14.00 -11.18
N LEU A 57 40.70 14.89 -10.37
CA LEU A 57 39.29 14.98 -10.04
C LEU A 57 38.71 16.28 -10.59
N ASP A 58 37.65 16.19 -11.38
CA ASP A 58 36.86 17.35 -11.81
C ASP A 58 35.75 17.60 -10.78
N ILE A 59 35.91 18.68 -10.02
CA ILE A 59 34.99 19.12 -8.96
C ILE A 59 34.14 20.32 -9.40
N SER A 60 34.02 20.58 -10.70
CA SER A 60 33.31 21.75 -11.24
C SER A 60 31.85 21.84 -10.79
N ALA A 61 31.21 20.70 -10.51
CA ALA A 61 29.83 20.61 -10.04
C ALA A 61 29.67 20.94 -8.54
N ILE A 62 30.77 21.01 -7.78
CA ILE A 62 30.81 21.13 -6.33
C ILE A 62 31.87 22.16 -5.90
N ARG A 63 31.97 23.26 -6.64
CA ARG A 63 32.99 24.32 -6.45
C ARG A 63 33.00 24.90 -5.03
N GLU A 64 31.86 24.87 -4.34
CA GLU A 64 31.70 25.31 -2.96
C GLU A 64 32.62 24.58 -1.98
N VAL A 65 32.96 23.30 -2.23
CA VAL A 65 33.87 22.54 -1.35
C VAL A 65 35.35 22.67 -1.72
N ALA A 66 35.67 23.30 -2.85
CA ALA A 66 37.06 23.47 -3.31
C ALA A 66 37.93 24.21 -2.28
N GLY A 67 37.35 25.20 -1.58
CA GLY A 67 38.06 25.95 -0.54
C GLY A 67 38.39 25.13 0.70
N GLU A 68 37.53 24.18 1.09
CA GLU A 68 37.81 23.27 2.21
C GLU A 68 38.83 22.20 1.82
N LEU A 69 38.66 21.63 0.63
CA LEU A 69 39.59 20.64 0.06
C LEU A 69 41.00 21.23 -0.11
N GLY A 70 41.11 22.46 -0.60
CA GLY A 70 42.39 23.18 -0.73
C GLY A 70 43.06 23.54 0.60
N ARG A 71 42.31 23.55 1.72
CA ARG A 71 42.86 23.70 3.08
C ARG A 71 43.32 22.37 3.69
N GLY A 72 43.29 21.28 2.93
CA GLY A 72 43.71 19.95 3.38
C GLY A 72 42.61 19.15 4.09
N ALA A 73 41.33 19.48 3.86
CA ALA A 73 40.23 18.66 4.37
C ALA A 73 40.30 17.24 3.78
N ALA A 74 40.27 16.24 4.67
CA ALA A 74 40.25 14.85 4.25
C ALA A 74 38.89 14.46 3.66
N PHE A 75 38.90 13.65 2.62
CA PHE A 75 37.70 13.17 1.95
C PHE A 75 37.82 11.71 1.54
N ARG A 76 36.71 11.06 1.23
CA ARG A 76 36.67 9.72 0.63
C ARG A 76 35.95 9.80 -0.71
N LEU A 77 36.43 9.02 -1.67
CA LEU A 77 35.67 8.72 -2.88
C LEU A 77 34.81 7.49 -2.62
N LEU A 78 33.56 7.58 -3.04
CA LEU A 78 32.54 6.54 -2.97
C LEU A 78 32.08 6.25 -4.39
N GLY A 79 31.76 4.99 -4.69
CA GLY A 79 31.16 4.65 -5.97
C GLY A 79 30.74 3.19 -6.05
N GLN A 80 30.43 2.74 -7.25
CA GLN A 80 29.99 1.38 -7.49
C GLN A 80 30.69 0.81 -8.72
N ALA A 81 31.32 -0.36 -8.57
CA ALA A 81 31.92 -1.09 -9.69
C ALA A 81 31.53 -2.56 -9.62
N ARG A 82 31.09 -3.13 -10.75
CA ARG A 82 30.72 -4.56 -10.87
C ARG A 82 29.78 -5.04 -9.74
N GLY A 83 28.84 -4.20 -9.33
CA GLY A 83 27.87 -4.50 -8.28
C GLY A 83 28.40 -4.41 -6.84
N LYS A 84 29.69 -4.09 -6.64
CA LYS A 84 30.29 -3.85 -5.32
C LYS A 84 30.33 -2.35 -5.00
N MET A 85 30.13 -2.00 -3.75
CA MET A 85 30.25 -0.60 -3.30
C MET A 85 31.71 -0.33 -2.93
N LEU A 86 32.28 0.72 -3.50
CA LEU A 86 33.67 1.09 -3.33
C LEU A 86 33.79 2.30 -2.41
N ARG A 87 34.84 2.28 -1.59
CA ARG A 87 35.27 3.42 -0.77
C ARG A 87 36.79 3.51 -0.77
N THR A 88 37.34 4.70 -1.01
CA THR A 88 38.76 4.94 -0.78
C THR A 88 39.04 5.14 0.71
N PRO A 89 40.28 4.90 1.18
CA PRO A 89 40.75 5.50 2.42
C PRO A 89 40.63 7.03 2.35
N PRO A 90 40.72 7.73 3.49
CA PRO A 90 40.79 9.19 3.51
C PRO A 90 41.93 9.70 2.64
N LEU A 91 41.59 10.52 1.65
CA LEU A 91 42.47 11.22 0.72
C LEU A 91 42.51 12.70 1.06
N THR A 92 43.51 13.40 0.54
CA THR A 92 43.66 14.87 0.64
C THR A 92 43.97 15.42 -0.74
N MET A 93 43.55 16.66 -1.02
CA MET A 93 43.92 17.31 -2.27
C MET A 93 45.33 17.85 -2.17
N SER A 94 46.12 17.62 -3.21
CA SER A 94 47.47 18.14 -3.36
C SER A 94 47.46 19.52 -4.02
N GLU A 95 46.74 19.67 -5.14
CA GLU A 95 46.67 20.90 -5.93
C GLU A 95 45.29 21.05 -6.54
N CYS A 96 44.83 22.29 -6.73
CA CYS A 96 43.54 22.60 -7.33
C CYS A 96 43.71 23.78 -8.29
N ASN A 97 43.49 23.53 -9.58
CA ASN A 97 43.68 24.51 -10.66
C ASN A 97 42.38 24.73 -11.42
N GLU A 98 42.12 25.99 -11.79
CA GLU A 98 41.01 26.34 -12.65
C GLU A 98 41.52 26.50 -14.10
N ALA A 99 41.00 25.67 -15.00
CA ALA A 99 41.38 25.68 -16.41
C ALA A 99 40.13 25.54 -17.30
N GLY A 100 39.92 26.50 -18.21
CA GLY A 100 38.83 26.43 -19.20
C GLY A 100 37.42 26.36 -18.60
N GLY A 101 37.20 26.97 -17.43
CA GLY A 101 35.92 26.92 -16.72
C GLY A 101 35.66 25.61 -15.96
N ARG A 102 36.66 24.72 -15.88
CA ARG A 102 36.63 23.52 -15.04
C ARG A 102 37.54 23.70 -13.82
N MET A 103 37.12 23.15 -12.69
CA MET A 103 37.88 23.10 -11.45
C MET A 103 38.47 21.70 -11.30
N LEU A 104 39.77 21.55 -11.59
CA LEU A 104 40.47 20.27 -11.56
C LEU A 104 41.37 20.21 -10.33
N CYS A 105 41.24 19.16 -9.54
CA CYS A 105 42.04 18.94 -8.34
C CYS A 105 42.77 17.60 -8.39
N THR A 106 44.00 17.59 -7.93
CA THR A 106 44.86 16.42 -7.89
C THR A 106 44.88 15.82 -6.49
N SER A 107 44.73 14.50 -6.39
CA SER A 107 44.83 13.73 -5.14
C SER A 107 45.87 12.62 -5.31
N PRO A 108 46.53 12.14 -4.25
CA PRO A 108 47.35 10.93 -4.31
C PRO A 108 46.54 9.72 -4.79
N TYR A 109 47.19 8.81 -5.52
CA TYR A 109 46.59 7.54 -5.91
C TYR A 109 46.43 6.62 -4.68
N PRO A 110 45.24 6.06 -4.42
CA PRO A 110 45.02 5.22 -3.24
C PRO A 110 45.74 3.87 -3.37
N LEU A 111 46.46 3.47 -2.32
CA LEU A 111 47.17 2.18 -2.25
C LEU A 111 46.28 1.01 -1.79
N ALA A 112 45.06 1.31 -1.35
CA ALA A 112 44.06 0.32 -0.96
C ALA A 112 42.65 0.85 -1.26
N LEU A 113 41.72 -0.06 -1.51
CA LEU A 113 40.29 0.23 -1.57
C LEU A 113 39.53 -0.63 -0.58
N GLU A 114 38.48 -0.09 -0.01
CA GLU A 114 37.53 -0.83 0.81
C GLU A 114 36.32 -1.16 -0.05
N VAL A 115 36.03 -2.45 -0.22
CA VAL A 115 35.00 -2.97 -1.10
C VAL A 115 33.93 -3.68 -0.27
N LEU A 116 32.70 -3.20 -0.34
CA LEU A 116 31.56 -3.84 0.31
C LEU A 116 30.73 -4.59 -0.72
N GLN A 117 30.78 -5.92 -0.65
CA GLN A 117 29.90 -6.80 -1.40
C GLN A 117 28.75 -7.24 -0.49
N ARG A 118 27.62 -6.52 -0.55
CA ARG A 118 26.45 -6.78 0.32
C ARG A 118 25.65 -8.04 -0.06
N ARG A 119 25.94 -8.69 -1.18
CA ARG A 119 25.09 -9.74 -1.77
C ARG A 119 25.94 -10.88 -2.34
N GLU A 120 25.58 -12.12 -2.00
CA GLU A 120 26.25 -13.33 -2.49
C GLU A 120 25.79 -13.74 -3.90
N SER A 121 24.58 -13.36 -4.33
CA SER A 121 24.03 -13.69 -5.67
C SER A 121 23.72 -12.48 -6.56
N PHE A 122 23.93 -12.65 -7.87
CA PHE A 122 23.58 -11.71 -8.93
C PHE A 122 22.05 -11.57 -9.09
N ARG A 123 21.57 -10.36 -9.39
CA ARG A 123 20.14 -10.07 -9.65
C ARG A 123 19.94 -9.60 -11.08
N ALA A 124 19.22 -10.39 -11.88
CA ALA A 124 18.82 -10.00 -13.22
C ALA A 124 17.64 -9.01 -13.16
N LYS A 125 17.82 -7.81 -13.74
CA LYS A 125 16.80 -6.76 -13.78
C LYS A 125 16.01 -6.83 -15.07
N LEU A 126 14.68 -6.70 -14.99
CA LEU A 126 13.82 -6.65 -16.17
C LEU A 126 13.83 -5.25 -16.78
N ARG A 127 14.09 -5.15 -18.09
CA ARG A 127 14.04 -3.89 -18.87
C ARG A 127 12.63 -3.63 -19.43
N LEU A 128 12.42 -2.44 -19.99
CA LEU A 128 11.15 -2.07 -20.62
C LEU A 128 10.84 -3.02 -21.78
N GLY A 129 9.67 -3.66 -21.77
CA GLY A 129 9.29 -4.70 -22.74
C GLY A 129 9.48 -6.14 -22.23
N MET A 130 10.15 -6.34 -21.10
CA MET A 130 10.24 -7.63 -20.40
C MET A 130 9.15 -7.67 -19.31
N GLU A 131 7.97 -8.20 -19.65
CA GLU A 131 6.84 -8.29 -18.72
C GLU A 131 6.75 -9.69 -18.10
N VAL A 132 6.97 -9.80 -16.79
CA VAL A 132 6.76 -11.05 -16.04
C VAL A 132 5.82 -10.74 -14.90
N GLY A 133 4.67 -11.42 -14.90
CA GLY A 133 3.68 -11.29 -13.85
C GLY A 133 4.09 -12.06 -12.60
N ALA A 134 3.58 -11.63 -11.45
CA ALA A 134 3.71 -12.36 -10.21
C ALA A 134 2.35 -12.43 -9.51
N ILE A 135 1.98 -13.62 -9.02
CA ILE A 135 0.82 -13.82 -8.16
C ILE A 135 1.33 -14.11 -6.76
N VAL A 136 0.94 -13.29 -5.79
CA VAL A 136 1.26 -13.45 -4.38
C VAL A 136 0.03 -13.98 -3.64
N ARG A 137 0.18 -15.13 -2.99
CA ARG A 137 -0.87 -15.77 -2.18
C ARG A 137 -0.42 -15.90 -0.72
N GLY A 138 -1.31 -15.53 0.20
CA GLY A 138 -1.17 -15.83 1.62
C GLY A 138 -1.73 -17.21 1.97
N ASP A 139 -1.80 -17.53 3.25
CA ASP A 139 -2.45 -18.77 3.73
C ASP A 139 -3.95 -18.83 3.40
N ASP A 140 -4.57 -17.66 3.22
CA ASP A 140 -5.97 -17.51 2.82
C ASP A 140 -6.08 -17.58 1.29
N LYS A 141 -6.33 -18.80 0.76
CA LYS A 141 -6.22 -19.12 -0.67
C LYS A 141 -7.14 -18.30 -1.60
N GLU A 142 -8.20 -17.70 -1.08
CA GLU A 142 -9.17 -16.93 -1.89
C GLU A 142 -8.68 -15.52 -2.26
N ALA A 143 -7.65 -15.00 -1.60
CA ALA A 143 -7.19 -13.63 -1.76
C ALA A 143 -5.78 -13.58 -2.38
N SER A 144 -5.68 -13.66 -3.70
CA SER A 144 -4.41 -13.46 -4.42
C SER A 144 -4.21 -11.99 -4.85
N VAL A 145 -2.95 -11.54 -4.88
CA VAL A 145 -2.55 -10.23 -5.41
C VAL A 145 -1.69 -10.45 -6.65
N GLN A 146 -1.96 -9.70 -7.71
CA GLN A 146 -1.11 -9.71 -8.91
C GLN A 146 -0.19 -8.48 -8.94
N GLY A 147 1.03 -8.67 -9.41
CA GLY A 147 2.00 -7.60 -9.62
C GLY A 147 2.99 -7.93 -10.73
N ASP A 148 4.03 -7.11 -10.83
CA ASP A 148 5.09 -7.26 -11.83
C ASP A 148 6.42 -7.60 -11.16
N LEU A 149 7.16 -8.56 -11.72
CA LEU A 149 8.54 -8.83 -11.35
C LEU A 149 9.45 -7.69 -11.86
N LYS A 150 10.33 -7.18 -11.00
CA LYS A 150 11.30 -6.11 -11.34
C LYS A 150 12.74 -6.61 -11.35
N ASP A 151 13.08 -7.53 -10.44
CA ASP A 151 14.34 -8.25 -10.47
C ASP A 151 14.19 -9.68 -9.92
N LEU A 152 15.09 -10.57 -10.33
CA LEU A 152 15.15 -11.97 -9.90
C LEU A 152 16.60 -12.41 -9.64
N SER A 153 16.81 -13.19 -8.58
CA SER A 153 18.05 -13.92 -8.30
C SER A 153 17.75 -15.34 -7.84
N LEU A 154 18.80 -16.11 -7.55
CA LEU A 154 18.67 -17.46 -6.98
C LEU A 154 18.08 -17.44 -5.56
N GLU A 155 18.29 -16.35 -4.82
CA GLU A 155 17.88 -16.23 -3.41
C GLU A 155 16.60 -15.40 -3.20
N GLY A 156 16.11 -14.69 -4.22
CA GLY A 156 14.93 -13.86 -4.05
C GLY A 156 14.53 -13.05 -5.27
N CYS A 157 13.56 -12.17 -5.09
CA CYS A 157 13.04 -11.30 -6.14
C CYS A 157 12.59 -9.94 -5.59
N GLN A 158 12.35 -9.00 -6.49
CA GLN A 158 11.64 -7.76 -6.21
C GLN A 158 10.38 -7.69 -7.06
N LEU A 159 9.24 -7.42 -6.40
CA LEU A 159 7.93 -7.25 -7.05
C LEU A 159 7.45 -5.81 -6.90
N GLU A 160 6.70 -5.34 -7.88
CA GLU A 160 5.88 -4.13 -7.78
C GLU A 160 4.40 -4.52 -7.77
N LEU A 161 3.73 -4.22 -6.67
CA LEU A 161 2.35 -4.63 -6.36
C LEU A 161 1.41 -3.41 -6.31
N PRO A 162 0.10 -3.60 -6.49
CA PRO A 162 -0.91 -2.57 -6.21
C PRO A 162 -0.84 -2.08 -4.75
N LEU A 163 -1.25 -0.83 -4.52
CA LEU A 163 -1.21 -0.23 -3.19
C LEU A 163 -2.03 -1.00 -2.13
N GLY A 164 -3.15 -1.61 -2.53
CA GLY A 164 -4.01 -2.47 -1.68
C GLY A 164 -3.42 -3.83 -1.29
N ALA A 165 -2.15 -4.09 -1.63
CA ALA A 165 -1.41 -5.27 -1.18
C ALA A 165 -0.50 -4.97 0.03
N ALA A 166 -0.43 -3.72 0.48
CA ALA A 166 0.51 -3.26 1.48
C ALA A 166 0.38 -4.02 2.80
N SER A 167 -0.83 -4.13 3.38
CA SER A 167 -1.00 -4.82 4.66
C SER A 167 -0.64 -6.31 4.60
N ARG A 168 -0.76 -6.94 3.44
CA ARG A 168 -0.40 -8.36 3.25
C ARG A 168 1.10 -8.60 3.33
N LEU A 169 1.91 -7.59 2.99
CA LEU A 169 3.37 -7.62 3.11
C LEU A 169 3.87 -7.50 4.54
N ALA A 170 3.00 -7.11 5.49
CA ALA A 170 3.34 -7.04 6.90
C ALA A 170 3.41 -8.42 7.57
N SER A 171 2.93 -9.48 6.90
CA SER A 171 2.95 -10.83 7.45
C SER A 171 4.39 -11.32 7.65
N PRO A 172 4.76 -11.82 8.85
CA PRO A 172 6.06 -12.43 9.07
C PRO A 172 6.16 -13.85 8.47
N LEU A 173 5.03 -14.44 8.05
CA LEU A 173 4.96 -15.78 7.50
C LEU A 173 5.38 -15.80 6.02
N PRO A 174 6.05 -16.86 5.54
CA PRO A 174 6.37 -17.02 4.12
C PRO A 174 5.11 -17.10 3.25
N LEU A 175 5.04 -16.24 2.24
CA LEU A 175 3.99 -16.19 1.23
C LEU A 175 4.35 -17.09 0.05
N GLU A 176 3.36 -17.55 -0.70
CA GLU A 176 3.59 -18.24 -1.97
C GLU A 176 3.62 -17.20 -3.11
N ILE A 177 4.68 -17.22 -3.91
CA ILE A 177 4.86 -16.37 -5.08
C ILE A 177 4.88 -17.26 -6.32
N GLU A 178 3.98 -17.01 -7.26
CA GLU A 178 3.95 -17.64 -8.58
C GLU A 178 4.38 -16.64 -9.65
N LEU A 179 5.58 -16.84 -10.21
CA LEU A 179 6.07 -16.07 -11.36
C LEU A 179 5.44 -16.60 -12.64
N CYS A 180 4.93 -15.72 -13.49
CA CYS A 180 4.19 -16.04 -14.71
C CYS A 180 4.86 -15.36 -15.91
N PHE A 181 5.52 -16.14 -16.76
CA PHE A 181 6.18 -15.64 -17.96
C PHE A 181 5.22 -15.63 -19.17
N PRO A 182 5.43 -14.72 -20.15
CA PRO A 182 4.60 -14.60 -21.36
C PRO A 182 4.40 -15.89 -22.18
N ASN A 183 5.38 -16.79 -22.14
CA ASN A 183 5.33 -18.06 -22.86
C ASN A 183 4.59 -19.18 -22.11
N GLY A 184 3.90 -18.85 -21.02
CA GLY A 184 3.19 -19.82 -20.18
C GLY A 184 4.05 -20.49 -19.10
N SER A 185 5.37 -20.26 -19.06
CA SER A 185 6.22 -20.80 -18.01
C SER A 185 5.86 -20.21 -16.64
N ARG A 186 5.76 -21.08 -15.62
CA ARG A 186 5.36 -20.70 -14.26
C ARG A 186 6.32 -21.28 -13.23
N LEU A 187 6.57 -20.54 -12.16
CA LEU A 187 7.33 -21.01 -11.00
C LEU A 187 6.65 -20.54 -9.72
N ALA A 188 6.15 -21.50 -8.94
CA ALA A 188 5.64 -21.28 -7.59
C ALA A 188 6.74 -21.53 -6.56
N ILE A 189 6.97 -20.58 -5.66
CA ILE A 189 8.01 -20.63 -4.63
C ILE A 189 7.55 -19.93 -3.35
N ARG A 190 7.94 -20.46 -2.18
CA ARG A 190 7.70 -19.76 -0.91
C ARG A 190 8.76 -18.70 -0.67
N ALA A 191 8.33 -17.51 -0.25
CA ALA A 191 9.22 -16.40 0.00
C ALA A 191 8.77 -15.54 1.19
N SER A 192 9.73 -15.07 1.98
CA SER A 192 9.51 -14.14 3.08
C SER A 192 9.74 -12.70 2.63
N PRO A 193 8.81 -11.77 2.91
CA PRO A 193 9.04 -10.34 2.65
C PRO A 193 10.20 -9.82 3.50
N ARG A 194 11.07 -8.98 2.91
CA ARG A 194 12.29 -8.45 3.57
C ARG A 194 12.29 -6.93 3.73
N HIS A 195 11.94 -6.22 2.67
CA HIS A 195 11.86 -4.76 2.66
C HIS A 195 10.79 -4.34 1.68
N HIS A 196 10.18 -3.19 1.93
CA HIS A 196 9.21 -2.62 1.00
C HIS A 196 9.29 -1.09 1.02
N VAL A 197 8.84 -0.49 -0.07
CA VAL A 197 8.72 0.95 -0.25
C VAL A 197 7.34 1.23 -0.82
N VAL A 198 6.57 2.04 -0.11
CA VAL A 198 5.24 2.49 -0.52
C VAL A 198 5.41 3.76 -1.37
N ASP A 199 4.83 3.76 -2.57
CA ASP A 199 4.76 4.91 -3.46
C ASP A 199 3.27 5.25 -3.68
N THR A 200 2.79 6.21 -2.88
CA THR A 200 1.39 6.64 -2.91
C THR A 200 1.05 7.40 -4.20
N GLU A 201 2.02 8.08 -4.83
CA GLU A 201 1.80 8.80 -6.09
C GLU A 201 1.59 7.83 -7.26
N ARG A 202 2.44 6.81 -7.35
CA ARG A 202 2.30 5.76 -8.37
C ARG A 202 1.25 4.72 -8.00
N GLN A 203 0.63 4.81 -6.82
CA GLN A 203 -0.32 3.81 -6.29
C GLN A 203 0.27 2.40 -6.30
N ALA A 204 1.52 2.28 -5.84
CA ALA A 204 2.33 1.07 -5.91
C ALA A 204 3.02 0.76 -4.57
N VAL A 205 3.30 -0.52 -4.34
CA VAL A 205 4.28 -0.93 -3.34
C VAL A 205 5.36 -1.76 -4.01
N ARG A 206 6.63 -1.38 -3.83
CA ARG A 206 7.76 -2.21 -4.23
C ARG A 206 8.19 -3.06 -3.04
N ALA A 207 8.21 -4.38 -3.19
CA ALA A 207 8.53 -5.31 -2.12
C ALA A 207 9.62 -6.28 -2.56
N GLY A 208 10.65 -6.43 -1.73
CA GLY A 208 11.70 -7.43 -1.89
C GLY A 208 11.38 -8.67 -1.08
N PHE A 209 11.55 -9.84 -1.69
CA PHE A 209 11.30 -11.15 -1.08
C PHE A 209 12.57 -12.00 -1.09
N GLN A 210 12.74 -12.83 -0.06
CA GLN A 210 13.76 -13.87 0.02
C GLN A 210 13.10 -15.24 -0.06
N PHE A 211 13.60 -16.11 -0.93
CA PHE A 211 13.09 -17.47 -1.08
C PHE A 211 13.41 -18.34 0.12
N VAL A 212 12.46 -19.19 0.48
CA VAL A 212 12.54 -20.08 1.65
C VAL A 212 12.66 -21.52 1.15
N ALA A 213 13.86 -22.07 1.26
CA ALA A 213 14.19 -23.47 0.96
C ALA A 213 13.66 -23.96 -0.40
N PRO A 214 14.12 -23.40 -1.53
CA PRO A 214 13.78 -23.94 -2.85
C PRO A 214 14.24 -25.40 -2.95
N ASN A 215 13.44 -26.24 -3.60
CA ASN A 215 13.84 -27.60 -3.94
C ASN A 215 14.78 -27.58 -5.17
N GLY A 216 15.47 -28.70 -5.43
CA GLY A 216 16.45 -28.76 -6.53
C GLY A 216 15.87 -28.53 -7.93
N GLU A 217 14.56 -28.73 -8.14
CA GLU A 217 13.90 -28.37 -9.41
C GLU A 217 13.68 -26.86 -9.53
N GLN A 218 13.20 -26.23 -8.46
CA GLN A 218 13.01 -24.78 -8.36
C GLN A 218 14.34 -24.05 -8.52
N GLU A 219 15.44 -24.54 -7.92
CA GLU A 219 16.78 -23.95 -8.08
C GLU A 219 17.24 -23.96 -9.55
N ARG A 220 17.02 -25.09 -10.26
CA ARG A 220 17.34 -25.20 -11.69
C ARG A 220 16.51 -24.25 -12.54
N GLN A 221 15.21 -24.14 -12.26
CA GLN A 221 14.32 -23.21 -12.95
C GLN A 221 14.68 -21.75 -12.69
N LEU A 222 14.99 -21.39 -11.43
CA LEU A 222 15.46 -20.06 -11.06
C LEU A 222 16.75 -19.70 -11.79
N TRP A 223 17.71 -20.62 -11.82
CA TRP A 223 18.96 -20.40 -12.55
C TRP A 223 18.72 -20.14 -14.04
N PHE A 224 17.87 -20.95 -14.67
CA PHE A 224 17.51 -20.79 -16.07
C PHE A 224 16.83 -19.43 -16.33
N PHE A 225 15.85 -19.04 -15.50
CA PHE A 225 15.16 -17.77 -15.65
C PHE A 225 16.06 -16.56 -15.43
N VAL A 226 16.92 -16.58 -14.41
CA VAL A 226 17.89 -15.50 -14.16
C VAL A 226 18.82 -15.33 -15.35
N ARG A 227 19.32 -16.42 -15.93
CA ARG A 227 20.18 -16.38 -17.12
C ARG A 227 19.47 -15.85 -18.37
N GLU A 228 18.23 -16.27 -18.61
CA GLU A 228 17.46 -15.78 -19.75
C GLU A 228 17.06 -14.31 -19.60
N ILE A 229 16.72 -13.85 -18.39
CA ILE A 229 16.48 -12.42 -18.12
C ILE A 229 17.76 -11.62 -18.39
N GLU A 230 18.91 -12.08 -17.89
CA GLU A 230 20.20 -11.44 -18.13
C GLU A 230 20.52 -11.34 -19.64
N ARG A 231 20.37 -12.45 -20.36
CA ARG A 231 20.62 -12.54 -21.80
C ARG A 231 19.71 -11.61 -22.60
N GLU A 232 18.42 -11.60 -22.31
CA GLU A 232 17.45 -10.74 -23.01
C GLU A 232 17.65 -9.25 -22.66
N ALA A 233 17.98 -8.93 -21.41
CA ALA A 233 18.30 -7.58 -21.00
C ALA A 233 19.58 -7.05 -21.67
N ALA A 234 20.57 -7.92 -21.92
CA ALA A 234 21.77 -7.58 -22.68
C ALA A 234 21.48 -7.35 -24.17
N ARG A 235 20.61 -8.17 -24.77
CA ARG A 235 20.14 -8.01 -26.17
C ARG A 235 19.43 -6.67 -26.40
N GLN A 236 18.68 -6.17 -25.41
CA GLN A 236 17.94 -4.91 -25.51
C GLN A 236 18.78 -3.66 -25.19
N SER A 237 19.97 -3.80 -24.60
CA SER A 237 20.92 -2.69 -24.48
C SER A 237 21.67 -2.49 -25.81
N ASN A 238 21.92 -1.22 -26.18
CA ASN A 238 22.67 -0.78 -27.37
C ASN A 238 24.13 -1.31 -27.48
N GLU A 239 24.55 -2.24 -26.63
CA GLU A 239 25.92 -2.77 -26.50
C GLU A 239 26.08 -4.24 -26.89
N ALA A 240 25.05 -4.94 -27.38
CA ALA A 240 25.17 -6.35 -27.77
C ALA A 240 24.88 -6.63 -29.25
N ASP A 241 25.72 -7.51 -29.77
CA ASP A 241 25.75 -8.13 -31.10
C ASP A 241 24.36 -8.53 -31.63
N VAL A 242 24.05 -8.13 -32.87
CA VAL A 242 22.74 -8.29 -33.55
C VAL A 242 22.41 -9.78 -33.83
N SER A 243 23.26 -10.70 -33.39
CA SER A 243 23.24 -12.15 -33.66
C SER A 243 22.44 -13.01 -32.66
N LEU A 244 21.98 -12.46 -31.52
CA LEU A 244 21.27 -13.23 -30.50
C LEU A 244 19.75 -13.32 -30.76
N LEU A 245 19.23 -14.56 -30.85
CA LEU A 245 17.79 -14.84 -30.98
C LEU A 245 17.00 -14.36 -29.74
N PRO A 246 15.77 -13.83 -29.90
CA PRO A 246 14.92 -13.43 -28.78
C PRO A 246 14.63 -14.59 -27.83
N SER A 247 14.63 -14.35 -26.52
CA SER A 247 14.26 -15.38 -25.55
C SER A 247 12.82 -15.85 -25.73
N LEU A 248 12.63 -17.18 -25.71
CA LEU A 248 11.31 -17.80 -25.75
C LEU A 248 10.49 -17.43 -24.51
N LEU A 249 11.10 -17.12 -23.36
CA LEU A 249 10.37 -16.74 -22.14
C LEU A 249 9.50 -15.49 -22.33
N PHE A 250 9.93 -14.56 -23.17
CA PHE A 250 9.25 -13.28 -23.40
C PHE A 250 8.42 -13.25 -24.68
N GLN A 251 8.20 -14.40 -25.32
CA GLN A 251 7.31 -14.53 -26.46
C GLN A 251 5.92 -14.94 -25.97
N ALA A 252 4.90 -14.13 -26.30
CA ALA A 252 3.52 -14.41 -25.90
C ALA A 252 2.98 -15.64 -26.65
N GLU A 253 2.38 -16.58 -25.91
CA GLU A 253 1.62 -17.65 -26.54
C GLU A 253 0.31 -17.10 -27.16
N PRO A 254 -0.01 -17.38 -28.43
CA PRO A 254 -1.22 -16.90 -29.09
C PRO A 254 -2.55 -17.35 -28.44
N ALA A 255 -2.52 -18.42 -27.63
CA ALA A 255 -3.68 -19.01 -26.97
C ALA A 255 -3.54 -19.10 -25.43
N GLY A 256 -2.60 -18.35 -24.85
CA GLY A 256 -2.27 -18.41 -23.43
C GLY A 256 -3.32 -17.77 -22.50
N SER A 257 -3.20 -18.10 -21.20
CA SER A 257 -3.96 -17.43 -20.13
C SER A 257 -3.78 -15.90 -20.17
N PRO A 258 -4.75 -15.10 -19.70
CA PRO A 258 -4.63 -13.64 -19.70
C PRO A 258 -3.33 -13.21 -19.00
N PRO A 259 -2.66 -12.15 -19.49
CA PRO A 259 -1.38 -11.71 -18.95
C PRO A 259 -1.52 -11.39 -17.46
N VAL A 260 -0.61 -11.90 -16.63
CA VAL A 260 -0.57 -11.57 -15.20
C VAL A 260 0.28 -10.32 -15.06
N GLY A 261 -0.23 -9.30 -14.38
CA GLY A 261 0.54 -8.08 -14.15
C GLY A 261 -0.23 -7.04 -13.36
N ARG A 262 0.50 -6.06 -12.83
CA ARG A 262 -0.05 -4.98 -12.01
C ARG A 262 -1.09 -4.15 -12.76
N ARG A 263 -0.97 -4.03 -14.09
CA ARG A 263 -1.90 -3.28 -14.96
C ARG A 263 -3.21 -4.02 -15.20
N ASN A 264 -3.23 -5.35 -15.07
CA ASN A 264 -4.46 -6.14 -15.00
C ASN A 264 -5.04 -6.11 -13.58
N VAL A 265 -5.16 -4.88 -13.05
CA VAL A 265 -5.71 -4.58 -11.74
C VAL A 265 -7.00 -5.37 -11.57
N GLN A 266 -7.05 -6.12 -10.46
CA GLN A 266 -8.21 -6.80 -9.90
C GLN A 266 -9.52 -6.15 -10.36
N ALA A 267 -10.35 -6.88 -11.11
CA ALA A 267 -11.59 -6.31 -11.62
C ALA A 267 -12.53 -6.04 -10.44
N TYR A 268 -12.87 -4.77 -10.24
CA TYR A 268 -13.97 -4.41 -9.34
C TYR A 268 -15.28 -4.47 -10.12
N ALA A 269 -16.34 -4.86 -9.43
CA ALA A 269 -17.67 -5.11 -10.00
C ALA A 269 -18.22 -3.95 -10.82
N THR A 270 -17.94 -2.71 -10.41
CA THR A 270 -18.43 -1.49 -11.07
C THR A 270 -17.32 -0.47 -11.33
N PRO A 271 -17.49 0.46 -12.29
CA PRO A 271 -16.57 1.58 -12.48
C PRO A 271 -16.39 2.44 -11.21
N MET A 272 -17.48 2.66 -10.47
CA MET A 272 -17.44 3.38 -9.19
C MET A 272 -16.60 2.63 -8.15
N ALA A 273 -16.79 1.32 -8.03
CA ALA A 273 -15.98 0.47 -7.16
C ALA A 273 -14.49 0.54 -7.50
N ARG A 274 -14.13 0.53 -8.80
CA ARG A 274 -12.72 0.70 -9.24
C ARG A 274 -12.15 2.06 -8.85
N ARG A 275 -12.98 3.12 -8.81
CA ARG A 275 -12.54 4.46 -8.39
C ARG A 275 -12.42 4.57 -6.87
N LEU A 276 -13.29 3.91 -6.13
CA LEU A 276 -13.27 3.78 -4.67
C LEU A 276 -12.07 2.95 -4.20
N ALA A 277 -11.70 1.91 -4.94
CA ALA A 277 -10.53 1.07 -4.69
C ALA A 277 -9.21 1.85 -4.56
N ARG A 278 -9.09 3.02 -5.20
CA ARG A 278 -7.90 3.88 -5.00
C ARG A 278 -7.84 4.47 -3.59
N VAL A 279 -9.00 4.78 -3.01
CA VAL A 279 -9.10 5.19 -1.60
C VAL A 279 -8.82 4.00 -0.69
N ALA A 280 -9.36 2.82 -1.03
CA ALA A 280 -9.09 1.59 -0.30
C ALA A 280 -7.59 1.26 -0.25
N GLY A 281 -6.91 1.30 -1.40
CA GLY A 281 -5.47 1.07 -1.49
C GLY A 281 -4.66 2.04 -0.64
N TYR A 282 -5.05 3.32 -0.59
CA TYR A 282 -4.41 4.28 0.32
C TYR A 282 -4.56 3.86 1.79
N LEU A 283 -5.78 3.51 2.23
CA LEU A 283 -6.02 3.08 3.61
C LEU A 283 -5.26 1.79 3.95
N ASP A 284 -5.18 0.85 3.01
CA ASP A 284 -4.37 -0.37 3.16
C ASP A 284 -2.88 -0.03 3.35
N ALA A 285 -2.34 0.89 2.55
CA ALA A 285 -0.98 1.40 2.75
C ALA A 285 -0.81 2.07 4.12
N GLN A 286 -1.80 2.82 4.61
CA GLN A 286 -1.72 3.42 5.94
C GLN A 286 -1.70 2.36 7.05
N LEU A 287 -2.37 1.22 6.90
CA LEU A 287 -2.24 0.11 7.87
C LEU A 287 -0.78 -0.33 8.02
N LEU A 288 -0.06 -0.46 6.91
CA LEU A 288 1.35 -0.86 6.89
C LEU A 288 2.28 0.21 7.48
N GLU A 289 2.05 1.48 7.15
CA GLU A 289 2.81 2.60 7.71
C GLU A 289 2.59 2.72 9.23
N LEU A 290 1.35 2.52 9.71
CA LEU A 290 1.02 2.53 11.12
C LEU A 290 1.79 1.45 11.88
N GLN A 291 1.82 0.22 11.36
CA GLN A 291 2.58 -0.90 11.93
C GLN A 291 4.07 -0.61 12.07
N GLN A 292 4.64 0.20 11.17
CA GLN A 292 6.02 0.71 11.24
C GLN A 292 6.19 1.91 12.18
N GLN A 293 5.20 2.20 13.01
CA GLN A 293 5.19 3.32 13.95
C GLN A 293 5.26 4.71 13.25
N ARG A 294 4.86 4.81 11.98
CA ARG A 294 4.83 6.08 11.23
C ARG A 294 3.47 6.78 11.34
N SER A 295 3.47 8.09 11.08
CA SER A 295 2.25 8.92 11.06
C SER A 295 1.51 8.78 9.74
N LEU A 296 0.22 9.14 9.72
CA LEU A 296 -0.53 9.17 8.48
C LEU A 296 -0.06 10.31 7.58
N ASP A 297 -0.04 10.07 6.27
CA ASP A 297 0.25 11.10 5.28
C ASP A 297 -0.93 12.09 5.19
N ALA A 298 -0.74 13.29 5.75
CA ALA A 298 -1.76 14.33 5.82
C ALA A 298 -2.24 14.84 4.45
N VAL A 299 -1.33 14.90 3.47
CA VAL A 299 -1.63 15.41 2.12
C VAL A 299 -2.45 14.38 1.35
N GLN A 300 -2.05 13.11 1.41
CA GLN A 300 -2.79 12.03 0.77
C GLN A 300 -4.14 11.81 1.44
N LEU A 301 -4.24 11.89 2.78
CA LEU A 301 -5.52 11.80 3.49
C LEU A 301 -6.49 12.89 3.00
N SER A 302 -6.00 14.12 2.88
CA SER A 302 -6.76 15.27 2.38
C SER A 302 -7.26 15.04 0.95
N ARG A 303 -6.38 14.58 0.05
CA ARG A 303 -6.73 14.27 -1.35
C ARG A 303 -7.77 13.15 -1.47
N HIS A 304 -7.63 12.10 -0.67
CA HIS A 304 -8.55 10.98 -0.70
C HIS A 304 -9.92 11.31 -0.08
N ALA A 305 -9.96 12.19 0.92
CA ALA A 305 -11.22 12.75 1.42
C ALA A 305 -11.93 13.60 0.36
N ASP A 306 -11.22 14.50 -0.32
CA ASP A 306 -11.80 15.27 -1.44
C ASP A 306 -12.32 14.34 -2.55
N ARG A 307 -11.59 13.26 -2.84
CA ARG A 307 -12.01 12.26 -3.82
C ARG A 307 -13.33 11.59 -3.40
N LEU A 308 -13.50 11.19 -2.15
CA LEU A 308 -14.77 10.62 -1.68
C LEU A 308 -15.93 11.61 -1.79
N LEU A 309 -15.71 12.88 -1.45
CA LEU A 309 -16.70 13.94 -1.64
C LEU A 309 -17.10 14.04 -3.12
N ALA A 310 -16.13 14.09 -4.03
CA ALA A 310 -16.41 14.18 -5.47
C ALA A 310 -17.13 12.94 -6.02
N LEU A 311 -16.77 11.73 -5.57
CA LEU A 311 -17.48 10.50 -5.96
C LEU A 311 -18.94 10.50 -5.50
N HIS A 312 -19.21 11.06 -4.32
CA HIS A 312 -20.55 11.17 -3.76
C HIS A 312 -21.41 12.17 -4.53
N GLU A 313 -20.82 13.32 -4.90
CA GLU A 313 -21.49 14.36 -5.70
C GLU A 313 -21.81 13.89 -7.13
N GLU A 314 -20.96 13.03 -7.71
CA GLU A 314 -21.15 12.51 -9.06
C GLU A 314 -22.24 11.44 -9.14
N ASP A 315 -22.19 10.42 -8.26
CA ASP A 315 -23.15 9.33 -8.23
C ASP A 315 -23.25 8.75 -6.81
N ARG A 316 -24.17 9.34 -6.04
CA ARG A 316 -24.49 8.93 -4.67
C ARG A 316 -24.86 7.44 -4.57
N GLU A 317 -25.77 6.97 -5.42
CA GLU A 317 -26.27 5.60 -5.37
C GLU A 317 -25.17 4.60 -5.73
N GLY A 318 -24.42 4.89 -6.79
CA GLY A 318 -23.28 4.10 -7.21
C GLY A 318 -22.19 4.03 -6.14
N LEU A 319 -21.92 5.13 -5.42
CA LEU A 319 -20.93 5.13 -4.33
C LEU A 319 -21.39 4.29 -3.13
N LEU A 320 -22.66 4.40 -2.73
CA LEU A 320 -23.24 3.56 -1.67
C LEU A 320 -23.12 2.09 -2.02
N PHE A 321 -23.50 1.71 -3.24
CA PHE A 321 -23.36 0.34 -3.73
C PHE A 321 -21.90 -0.12 -3.81
N ALA A 322 -20.99 0.76 -4.25
CA ALA A 322 -19.57 0.45 -4.38
C ALA A 322 -18.91 0.04 -3.06
N THR A 323 -19.41 0.49 -1.91
CA THR A 323 -18.90 0.04 -0.60
C THR A 323 -19.04 -1.48 -0.41
N ARG A 324 -20.04 -2.11 -1.04
CA ARG A 324 -20.27 -3.56 -1.01
C ARG A 324 -19.35 -4.34 -1.95
N CYS A 325 -18.78 -3.66 -2.95
CA CYS A 325 -17.91 -4.28 -3.95
C CYS A 325 -16.44 -4.36 -3.50
N MET A 326 -16.14 -4.07 -2.24
CA MET A 326 -14.77 -3.97 -1.70
C MET A 326 -14.28 -5.27 -1.04
N ARG A 327 -14.88 -6.43 -1.33
CA ARG A 327 -14.63 -7.71 -0.62
C ARG A 327 -13.16 -8.15 -0.54
N ARG A 328 -12.32 -7.68 -1.46
CA ARG A 328 -10.87 -8.00 -1.53
C ARG A 328 -10.01 -7.16 -0.57
N GLU A 329 -10.56 -6.06 -0.10
CA GLU A 329 -9.90 -5.13 0.82
C GLU A 329 -9.96 -5.67 2.25
N PRO A 330 -8.97 -5.36 3.11
CA PRO A 330 -9.00 -5.75 4.51
C PRO A 330 -10.27 -5.25 5.23
N ALA A 331 -10.75 -6.01 6.21
CA ALA A 331 -11.99 -5.68 6.93
C ALA A 331 -11.97 -4.29 7.59
N LEU A 332 -10.80 -3.82 8.07
CA LEU A 332 -10.64 -2.46 8.59
C LEU A 332 -10.80 -1.39 7.52
N VAL A 333 -10.28 -1.63 6.31
CA VAL A 333 -10.41 -0.71 5.17
C VAL A 333 -11.86 -0.64 4.71
N ARG A 334 -12.53 -1.80 4.57
CA ARG A 334 -13.96 -1.83 4.19
C ARG A 334 -14.83 -1.09 5.20
N HIS A 335 -14.62 -1.33 6.49
CA HIS A 335 -15.34 -0.64 7.57
C HIS A 335 -15.12 0.87 7.53
N GLY A 336 -13.87 1.33 7.47
CA GLY A 336 -13.56 2.76 7.39
C GLY A 336 -14.19 3.45 6.18
N LEU A 337 -14.15 2.81 5.01
CA LEU A 337 -14.81 3.33 3.80
C LEU A 337 -16.33 3.38 3.95
N ALA A 338 -16.93 2.32 4.45
CA ALA A 338 -18.38 2.23 4.60
C ALA A 338 -18.90 3.28 5.59
N VAL A 339 -18.25 3.43 6.75
CA VAL A 339 -18.56 4.48 7.73
C VAL A 339 -18.39 5.87 7.10
N ALA A 340 -17.29 6.12 6.39
CA ALA A 340 -17.04 7.42 5.76
C ALA A 340 -18.11 7.78 4.72
N VAL A 341 -18.51 6.84 3.86
CA VAL A 341 -19.53 7.06 2.82
C VAL A 341 -20.91 7.27 3.44
N HIS A 342 -21.33 6.44 4.41
CA HIS A 342 -22.65 6.59 5.04
C HIS A 342 -22.75 7.85 5.90
N LEU A 343 -21.66 8.21 6.59
CA LEU A 343 -21.59 9.43 7.38
C LEU A 343 -21.64 10.68 6.47
N LEU A 344 -20.91 10.67 5.35
CA LEU A 344 -21.00 11.70 4.32
C LEU A 344 -22.42 11.87 3.80
N ASP A 345 -23.06 10.75 3.46
CA ASP A 345 -24.37 10.73 2.84
C ASP A 345 -25.47 11.25 3.78
N LEU A 346 -25.43 10.83 5.05
CA LEU A 346 -26.39 11.27 6.06
C LEU A 346 -26.17 12.74 6.46
N ALA A 347 -24.93 13.21 6.50
CA ALA A 347 -24.58 14.59 6.85
C ALA A 347 -24.84 15.60 5.72
N ALA A 348 -24.84 15.17 4.45
CA ALA A 348 -25.11 16.03 3.30
C ALA A 348 -26.47 16.73 3.37
N VAL A 349 -27.46 16.12 4.04
CA VAL A 349 -28.81 16.67 4.26
C VAL A 349 -28.82 17.88 5.21
N GLY A 350 -27.73 18.13 5.95
CA GLY A 350 -27.68 19.11 7.04
C GLY A 350 -27.06 20.47 6.74
N GLY A 351 -26.66 20.76 5.49
CA GLY A 351 -26.03 22.06 5.16
C GLY A 351 -24.62 22.26 5.77
N MET A 352 -23.96 21.17 6.17
CA MET A 352 -22.63 21.21 6.79
C MET A 352 -21.58 21.81 5.82
N PRO A 353 -20.72 22.76 6.28
CA PRO A 353 -19.66 23.32 5.46
C PRO A 353 -18.75 22.24 4.86
N ARG A 354 -18.29 22.46 3.64
CA ARG A 354 -17.47 21.49 2.89
C ARG A 354 -16.23 21.05 3.66
N ASP A 355 -15.54 21.97 4.33
CA ASP A 355 -14.30 21.65 5.07
C ASP A 355 -14.56 20.77 6.28
N VAL A 356 -15.65 21.03 7.02
CA VAL A 356 -16.07 20.18 8.14
C VAL A 356 -16.44 18.79 7.64
N ARG A 357 -17.18 18.72 6.53
CA ARG A 357 -17.56 17.46 5.87
C ARG A 357 -16.34 16.66 5.41
N LYS A 358 -15.36 17.34 4.80
CA LYS A 358 -14.09 16.74 4.39
C LYS A 358 -13.30 16.18 5.58
N ALA A 359 -13.18 16.95 6.66
CA ALA A 359 -12.50 16.51 7.87
C ALA A 359 -13.22 15.31 8.50
N MET A 360 -14.56 15.33 8.54
CA MET A 360 -15.38 14.25 9.05
C MET A 360 -15.19 12.96 8.24
N VAL A 361 -15.19 13.06 6.91
CA VAL A 361 -14.93 11.93 6.01
C VAL A 361 -13.53 11.36 6.22
N ALA A 362 -12.50 12.22 6.30
CA ALA A 362 -11.14 11.77 6.57
C ALA A 362 -11.01 11.07 7.93
N CYS A 363 -11.61 11.63 8.98
CA CYS A 363 -11.63 11.00 10.30
C CYS A 363 -12.35 9.64 10.26
N ALA A 364 -13.50 9.56 9.60
CA ALA A 364 -14.25 8.31 9.47
C ALA A 364 -13.49 7.23 8.68
N MET A 365 -12.76 7.61 7.63
CA MET A 365 -11.91 6.67 6.87
C MET A 365 -10.86 5.99 7.75
N VAL A 366 -10.33 6.71 8.76
CA VAL A 366 -9.15 6.27 9.52
C VAL A 366 -9.45 5.87 10.96
N HIS A 367 -10.64 6.14 11.49
CA HIS A 367 -10.96 6.06 12.93
C HIS A 367 -10.58 4.73 13.59
N ASP A 368 -10.68 3.63 12.84
CA ASP A 368 -10.46 2.28 13.32
C ASP A 368 -9.09 1.70 12.91
N LEU A 369 -8.27 2.44 12.13
CA LEU A 369 -6.97 1.95 11.65
C LEU A 369 -5.97 1.72 12.78
N GLY A 370 -6.18 2.32 13.96
CA GLY A 370 -5.40 2.01 15.16
C GLY A 370 -5.43 0.53 15.53
N LYS A 371 -6.46 -0.22 15.10
CA LYS A 371 -6.55 -1.68 15.33
C LYS A 371 -5.41 -2.44 14.64
N ALA A 372 -4.80 -1.87 13.60
CA ALA A 372 -3.60 -2.43 12.95
C ALA A 372 -2.39 -2.56 13.88
N LEU A 373 -2.37 -1.79 14.98
CA LEU A 373 -1.32 -1.77 15.98
C LEU A 373 -1.53 -2.81 17.09
N LEU A 374 -2.67 -3.50 17.07
CA LEU A 374 -3.01 -4.54 18.04
C LEU A 374 -2.56 -5.92 17.54
N SER A 375 -2.46 -6.89 18.44
CA SER A 375 -2.10 -8.26 18.07
C SER A 375 -3.20 -8.93 17.26
N LYS A 376 -2.81 -9.71 16.25
CA LYS A 376 -3.75 -10.49 15.41
C LYS A 376 -4.61 -11.44 16.27
N ARG A 377 -4.00 -12.10 17.26
CA ARG A 377 -4.69 -12.98 18.22
C ARG A 377 -5.82 -12.27 18.96
N LEU A 378 -5.64 -10.99 19.32
CA LEU A 378 -6.67 -10.21 19.98
C LEU A 378 -7.84 -9.89 19.02
N LEU A 379 -7.53 -9.51 17.78
CA LEU A 379 -8.54 -9.17 16.77
C LEU A 379 -9.37 -10.38 16.32
N GLU A 380 -8.79 -11.58 16.37
CA GLU A 380 -9.43 -12.84 15.96
C GLU A 380 -10.12 -13.56 17.12
N ALA A 381 -10.04 -13.04 18.34
CA ALA A 381 -10.65 -13.67 19.50
C ALA A 381 -12.19 -13.66 19.41
N THR A 382 -12.79 -14.84 19.56
CA THR A 382 -14.25 -15.02 19.58
C THR A 382 -14.88 -14.60 20.91
N ARG A 383 -14.06 -14.46 21.97
CA ARG A 383 -14.45 -13.93 23.27
C ARG A 383 -13.32 -13.08 23.82
N LEU A 384 -13.67 -11.95 24.42
CA LEU A 384 -12.73 -11.04 25.06
C LEU A 384 -12.97 -11.03 26.57
N ASP A 385 -11.93 -11.38 27.32
CA ASP A 385 -11.87 -11.10 28.76
C ASP A 385 -11.70 -9.59 29.03
N ALA A 386 -11.59 -9.20 30.30
CA ALA A 386 -11.48 -7.79 30.69
C ALA A 386 -10.18 -7.15 30.17
N ASP A 387 -9.06 -7.86 30.26
CA ASP A 387 -7.74 -7.36 29.85
C ASP A 387 -7.65 -7.24 28.33
N GLN A 388 -8.16 -8.24 27.61
CA GLN A 388 -8.29 -8.22 26.16
C GLN A 388 -9.21 -7.09 25.69
N ARG A 389 -10.32 -6.83 26.40
CA ARG A 389 -11.21 -5.70 26.08
C ARG A 389 -10.49 -4.36 26.29
N ALA A 390 -9.77 -4.19 27.38
CA ALA A 390 -8.96 -3.00 27.63
C ALA A 390 -7.87 -2.82 26.56
N ALA A 391 -7.18 -3.89 26.18
CA ALA A 391 -6.19 -3.88 25.11
C ALA A 391 -6.81 -3.54 23.75
N LEU A 392 -8.04 -4.01 23.47
CA LEU A 392 -8.75 -3.64 22.25
C LEU A 392 -9.05 -2.15 22.24
N HIS A 393 -9.51 -1.56 23.35
CA HIS A 393 -9.82 -0.13 23.45
C HIS A 393 -8.60 0.77 23.18
N ALA A 394 -7.38 0.28 23.45
CA ALA A 394 -6.14 1.03 23.26
C ALA A 394 -5.91 1.50 21.81
N HIS A 395 -6.56 0.89 20.80
CA HIS A 395 -6.43 1.32 19.40
C HIS A 395 -6.72 2.81 19.19
N VAL A 396 -7.66 3.38 19.97
CA VAL A 396 -8.02 4.80 19.87
C VAL A 396 -6.84 5.68 20.28
N ALA A 397 -6.26 5.40 21.45
CA ALA A 397 -5.12 6.14 21.97
C ALA A 397 -3.86 5.96 21.11
N LEU A 398 -3.69 4.77 20.51
CA LEU A 398 -2.58 4.48 19.61
C LEU A 398 -2.68 5.22 18.27
N LEU A 399 -3.91 5.47 17.77
CA LEU A 399 -4.13 6.18 16.52
C LEU A 399 -3.95 7.70 16.66
N ARG A 400 -4.35 8.29 17.80
CA ARG A 400 -4.40 9.74 17.97
C ARG A 400 -3.08 10.47 17.63
N PRO A 401 -1.89 10.05 18.13
CA PRO A 401 -0.62 10.69 17.79
C PRO A 401 -0.31 10.66 16.29
N ARG A 402 -0.85 9.66 15.56
CA ARG A 402 -0.57 9.45 14.13
C ARG A 402 -1.30 10.45 13.23
N LEU A 403 -2.23 11.21 13.80
CA LEU A 403 -2.97 12.28 13.13
C LEU A 403 -2.41 13.68 13.45
N GLU A 404 -1.38 13.82 14.28
CA GLU A 404 -0.87 15.13 14.73
C GLU A 404 -0.38 16.01 13.58
N GLN A 405 0.15 15.41 12.51
CA GLN A 405 0.61 16.12 11.31
C GLN A 405 -0.55 16.57 10.40
N CYS A 406 -1.77 16.09 10.64
CA CYS A 406 -2.96 16.44 9.87
C CYS A 406 -3.60 17.74 10.38
N HIS A 407 -2.86 18.85 10.38
CA HIS A 407 -3.29 20.14 10.95
C HIS A 407 -4.57 20.72 10.32
N TRP A 408 -4.92 20.28 9.11
CA TRP A 408 -6.15 20.68 8.43
C TRP A 408 -7.41 20.02 9.01
N LEU A 409 -7.27 18.95 9.82
CA LEU A 409 -8.40 18.35 10.53
C LEU A 409 -8.77 19.21 11.73
N ALA A 410 -10.00 19.71 11.74
CA ALA A 410 -10.53 20.43 12.89
C ALA A 410 -10.50 19.54 14.14
N ARG A 411 -9.88 20.03 15.24
CA ARG A 411 -9.71 19.27 16.48
C ARG A 411 -11.01 18.65 16.98
N GLY A 412 -12.11 19.41 16.99
CA GLY A 412 -13.42 18.92 17.42
C GLY A 412 -13.97 17.77 16.58
N VAL A 413 -13.61 17.70 15.29
CA VAL A 413 -13.99 16.58 14.41
C VAL A 413 -13.18 15.33 14.72
N VAL A 414 -11.87 15.47 14.95
CA VAL A 414 -11.02 14.34 15.36
C VAL A 414 -11.49 13.77 16.70
N GLU A 415 -11.74 14.64 17.68
CA GLU A 415 -12.30 14.23 18.97
C GLU A 415 -13.65 13.52 18.79
N ALA A 416 -14.52 14.05 17.92
CA ALA A 416 -15.86 13.49 17.76
C ALA A 416 -15.89 12.12 17.05
N VAL A 417 -15.10 11.95 15.98
CA VAL A 417 -15.21 10.82 15.04
C VAL A 417 -14.10 9.80 15.24
N VAL A 418 -12.90 10.19 15.68
CA VAL A 418 -11.80 9.25 15.93
C VAL A 418 -11.77 8.82 17.39
N GLU A 419 -11.83 9.77 18.33
CA GLU A 419 -11.65 9.46 19.74
C GLU A 419 -12.93 8.93 20.40
N ARG A 420 -14.09 9.51 20.05
CA ARG A 420 -15.32 9.32 20.83
C ARG A 420 -16.41 8.53 20.10
N VAL A 421 -16.19 8.05 18.88
CA VAL A 421 -17.20 7.27 18.13
C VAL A 421 -17.63 5.98 18.86
N ASN A 422 -16.73 5.46 19.71
CA ASN A 422 -16.96 4.30 20.55
C ASN A 422 -17.63 4.61 21.90
N GLU A 423 -17.87 5.88 22.21
CA GLU A 423 -18.61 6.30 23.41
C GLU A 423 -20.11 5.96 23.28
N ARG A 424 -20.83 5.91 24.40
CA ARG A 424 -22.27 5.62 24.46
C ARG A 424 -22.98 6.60 25.38
N LEU A 425 -24.27 6.87 25.13
CA LEU A 425 -25.01 7.88 25.91
C LEU A 425 -25.11 7.55 27.41
N ASP A 426 -25.05 6.28 27.79
CA ASP A 426 -25.09 5.78 29.17
C ASP A 426 -23.70 5.70 29.83
N GLY A 427 -22.63 6.08 29.13
CA GLY A 427 -21.26 5.99 29.63
C GLY A 427 -20.64 4.59 29.55
N SER A 428 -21.32 3.60 28.97
CA SER A 428 -20.78 2.24 28.79
C SER A 428 -19.70 2.14 27.69
N GLY A 429 -19.53 3.20 26.90
CA GLY A 429 -18.54 3.27 25.83
C GLY A 429 -17.12 3.60 26.30
N TYR A 430 -16.22 3.82 25.35
CA TYR A 430 -14.79 4.02 25.58
C TYR A 430 -14.22 5.06 24.60
N PRO A 431 -13.04 5.66 24.86
CA PRO A 431 -12.10 5.39 25.96
C PRO A 431 -12.37 6.13 27.28
N HIS A 432 -13.25 7.13 27.30
CA HIS A 432 -13.42 8.02 28.45
C HIS A 432 -14.70 7.75 29.26
N GLY A 433 -15.66 6.96 28.75
CA GLY A 433 -16.93 6.71 29.43
C GLY A 433 -17.79 7.97 29.52
N LEU A 434 -17.79 8.79 28.46
CA LEU A 434 -18.60 10.00 28.39
C LEU A 434 -20.08 9.64 28.27
N ALA A 435 -20.94 10.48 28.84
CA ALA A 435 -22.38 10.21 28.90
C ALA A 435 -23.20 11.47 28.55
N GLY A 436 -24.39 11.23 28.00
CA GLY A 436 -25.41 12.23 27.74
C GLY A 436 -24.89 13.46 26.98
N GLU A 437 -25.14 14.65 27.53
CA GLU A 437 -24.83 15.95 26.93
C GLU A 437 -23.32 16.22 26.75
N ARG A 438 -22.44 15.43 27.38
CA ARG A 438 -20.99 15.53 27.18
C ARG A 438 -20.56 15.03 25.80
N LEU A 439 -21.43 14.31 25.10
CA LEU A 439 -21.19 13.83 23.74
C LEU A 439 -21.70 14.84 22.72
N HIS A 440 -20.75 15.40 21.96
CA HIS A 440 -21.01 16.34 20.87
C HIS A 440 -21.95 15.72 19.81
N GLU A 441 -22.76 16.55 19.15
CA GLU A 441 -23.76 16.09 18.18
C GLU A 441 -23.15 15.23 17.06
N LEU A 442 -21.98 15.62 16.56
CA LEU A 442 -21.25 14.83 15.56
C LEU A 442 -20.83 13.44 16.08
N THR A 443 -20.49 13.31 17.36
CA THR A 443 -20.18 12.01 17.96
C THR A 443 -21.41 11.12 18.01
N ARG A 444 -22.57 11.69 18.37
CA ARG A 444 -23.85 10.96 18.44
C ARG A 444 -24.32 10.48 17.06
N LEU A 445 -24.08 11.28 16.03
CA LEU A 445 -24.27 10.88 14.64
C LEU A 445 -23.29 9.75 14.24
N ALA A 446 -21.99 9.96 14.44
CA ALA A 446 -20.96 9.02 14.02
C ALA A 446 -21.10 7.65 14.69
N MET A 447 -21.43 7.59 15.99
CA MET A 447 -21.60 6.31 16.71
C MET A 447 -22.76 5.48 16.17
N VAL A 448 -23.83 6.10 15.65
CA VAL A 448 -24.95 5.37 15.05
C VAL A 448 -24.50 4.76 13.73
N VAL A 449 -23.82 5.54 12.88
CA VAL A 449 -23.29 5.05 11.60
C VAL A 449 -22.27 3.93 11.81
N ASP A 450 -21.32 4.11 12.73
CA ASP A 450 -20.32 3.09 13.08
C ASP A 450 -20.97 1.81 13.60
N ALA A 451 -21.94 1.92 14.52
CA ALA A 451 -22.66 0.76 15.05
C ALA A 451 -23.42 0.00 13.96
N VAL A 452 -24.10 0.70 13.04
CA VAL A 452 -24.80 0.05 11.93
C VAL A 452 -23.84 -0.74 11.06
N GLU A 453 -22.77 -0.12 10.58
CA GLU A 453 -21.81 -0.79 9.68
C GLU A 453 -21.04 -1.90 10.40
N ALA A 454 -20.70 -1.72 11.68
CA ALA A 454 -20.07 -2.77 12.49
C ALA A 454 -21.01 -3.95 12.80
N MET A 455 -22.33 -3.76 12.82
CA MET A 455 -23.32 -4.84 13.02
C MET A 455 -23.61 -5.63 11.74
N ARG A 456 -23.47 -5.00 10.57
CA ARG A 456 -23.71 -5.62 9.26
C ARG A 456 -22.54 -6.44 8.72
N ARG A 457 -21.42 -6.50 9.43
CA ARG A 457 -20.27 -7.35 9.10
C ARG A 457 -20.19 -8.58 9.99
N ASP A 458 -19.59 -9.64 9.45
CA ASP A 458 -19.14 -10.78 10.24
C ASP A 458 -18.04 -10.35 11.20
N ARG A 459 -18.07 -10.93 12.39
CA ARG A 459 -17.02 -10.84 13.39
C ARG A 459 -16.66 -12.25 13.86
N PRO A 460 -15.47 -12.47 14.45
CA PRO A 460 -15.11 -13.78 14.98
C PRO A 460 -16.16 -14.35 15.95
N ASP A 461 -16.86 -13.47 16.67
CA ASP A 461 -17.85 -13.83 17.68
C ASP A 461 -19.30 -13.95 17.17
N ARG A 462 -19.61 -13.45 15.96
CA ARG A 462 -20.99 -13.46 15.41
C ARG A 462 -21.06 -13.24 13.89
N PRO A 463 -22.06 -13.80 13.20
CA PRO A 463 -22.35 -13.44 11.83
C PRO A 463 -22.88 -12.00 11.70
N ALA A 464 -22.88 -11.50 10.46
CA ALA A 464 -23.53 -10.26 10.04
C ALA A 464 -25.04 -10.30 10.35
N TRP A 465 -25.57 -9.16 10.79
CA TRP A 465 -27.00 -9.00 11.04
C TRP A 465 -27.73 -8.44 9.83
N ARG A 466 -29.03 -8.75 9.70
CA ARG A 466 -29.91 -8.05 8.76
C ARG A 466 -30.11 -6.61 9.23
N VAL A 467 -30.32 -5.69 8.29
CA VAL A 467 -30.60 -4.27 8.53
C VAL A 467 -31.76 -4.10 9.51
N ALA A 468 -32.85 -4.86 9.34
CA ALA A 468 -33.99 -4.80 10.26
C ALA A 468 -33.63 -5.18 11.70
N ASP A 469 -32.72 -6.14 11.89
CA ASP A 469 -32.28 -6.60 13.21
C ASP A 469 -31.34 -5.58 13.86
N VAL A 470 -30.46 -4.95 13.07
CA VAL A 470 -29.64 -3.82 13.51
C VAL A 470 -30.52 -2.66 13.99
N TYR A 471 -31.51 -2.26 13.19
CA TYR A 471 -32.40 -1.15 13.56
C TYR A 471 -33.20 -1.46 14.82
N ARG A 472 -33.73 -2.70 14.94
CA ARG A 472 -34.46 -3.12 16.14
C ARG A 472 -33.58 -3.04 17.39
N HIS A 473 -32.31 -3.43 17.29
CA HIS A 473 -31.36 -3.34 18.38
C HIS A 473 -31.07 -1.88 18.77
N LEU A 474 -30.80 -0.99 17.81
CA LEU A 474 -30.53 0.41 18.12
C LEU A 474 -31.75 1.11 18.75
N LEU A 475 -32.96 0.79 18.30
CA LEU A 475 -34.21 1.33 18.86
C LEU A 475 -34.51 0.78 20.26
N SER A 476 -34.09 -0.45 20.57
CA SER A 476 -34.30 -1.06 21.89
C SER A 476 -33.26 -0.67 22.94
N HIS A 477 -32.21 0.08 22.55
CA HIS A 477 -31.14 0.56 23.46
C HIS A 477 -31.07 2.10 23.50
N PRO A 478 -32.13 2.81 23.92
CA PRO A 478 -32.16 4.28 23.97
C PRO A 478 -31.18 4.89 24.97
N GLY A 479 -30.73 4.11 25.95
CA GLY A 479 -29.65 4.52 26.85
C GLY A 479 -28.27 4.56 26.19
N GLN A 480 -28.04 3.79 25.13
CA GLN A 480 -26.73 3.72 24.46
C GLN A 480 -26.65 4.64 23.24
N PHE A 481 -27.74 4.77 22.48
CA PHE A 481 -27.76 5.45 21.18
C PHE A 481 -28.76 6.61 21.14
N ASP A 482 -28.39 7.73 20.52
CA ASP A 482 -29.30 8.87 20.35
C ASP A 482 -30.42 8.52 19.37
N GLN A 483 -31.63 8.39 19.90
CA GLN A 483 -32.80 7.95 19.15
C GLN A 483 -33.23 8.93 18.05
N ARG A 484 -32.82 10.20 18.10
CA ARG A 484 -33.05 11.15 17.01
C ARG A 484 -32.22 10.78 15.79
N TRP A 485 -30.94 10.44 16.02
CA TRP A 485 -30.04 9.99 14.96
C TRP A 485 -30.38 8.60 14.44
N VAL A 486 -30.78 7.67 15.31
CA VAL A 486 -31.26 6.34 14.88
C VAL A 486 -32.47 6.48 13.96
N LYS A 487 -33.49 7.26 14.35
CA LYS A 487 -34.68 7.49 13.51
C LYS A 487 -34.33 8.18 12.20
N ARG A 488 -33.45 9.18 12.22
CA ARG A 488 -33.01 9.89 11.01
C ARG A 488 -32.23 8.97 10.07
N TYR A 489 -31.38 8.08 10.60
CA TYR A 489 -30.69 7.07 9.80
C TYR A 489 -31.70 6.15 9.09
N ILE A 490 -32.67 5.62 9.82
CA ILE A 490 -33.70 4.72 9.28
C ILE A 490 -34.55 5.43 8.21
N GLN A 491 -34.94 6.68 8.45
CA GLN A 491 -35.70 7.48 7.49
C GLN A 491 -34.90 7.77 6.22
N HIS A 492 -33.60 8.01 6.34
CA HIS A 492 -32.73 8.37 5.21
C HIS A 492 -32.34 7.16 4.35
N PHE A 493 -32.04 6.02 4.97
CA PHE A 493 -31.56 4.83 4.26
C PHE A 493 -32.66 3.79 3.99
N GLY A 494 -33.78 3.84 4.71
CA GLY A 494 -34.87 2.87 4.59
C GLY A 494 -34.53 1.49 5.15
N LEU A 495 -35.47 0.55 4.99
CA LEU A 495 -35.35 -0.84 5.47
C LEU A 495 -34.57 -1.75 4.52
N LEU A 496 -34.51 -1.38 3.23
CA LEU A 496 -33.76 -2.08 2.19
C LEU A 496 -32.79 -1.09 1.52
N PRO A 497 -31.78 -0.59 2.25
CA PRO A 497 -30.87 0.42 1.74
C PRO A 497 -30.11 -0.08 0.50
N ILE A 498 -29.59 0.87 -0.28
CA ILE A 498 -28.67 0.57 -1.38
C ILE A 498 -27.51 -0.29 -0.85
N GLY A 499 -27.22 -1.37 -1.55
CA GLY A 499 -26.25 -2.37 -1.13
C GLY A 499 -26.81 -3.47 -0.21
N SER A 500 -28.12 -3.54 0.03
CA SER A 500 -28.75 -4.74 0.62
C SER A 500 -28.94 -5.84 -0.42
N LEU A 501 -28.74 -7.10 -0.01
CA LEU A 501 -29.08 -8.28 -0.81
C LEU A 501 -30.50 -8.73 -0.46
N VAL A 502 -31.35 -8.87 -1.46
CA VAL A 502 -32.76 -9.18 -1.27
C VAL A 502 -33.16 -10.41 -2.06
N ARG A 503 -33.99 -11.24 -1.45
CA ARG A 503 -34.70 -12.34 -2.12
C ARG A 503 -36.08 -11.87 -2.56
N PHE A 504 -36.40 -12.08 -3.82
CA PHE A 504 -37.70 -11.76 -4.41
C PHE A 504 -38.64 -12.98 -4.38
N GLU A 505 -39.93 -12.76 -4.63
CA GLU A 505 -40.95 -13.81 -4.59
C GLU A 505 -40.70 -14.93 -5.60
N GLY A 506 -40.16 -14.60 -6.78
CA GLY A 506 -39.71 -15.58 -7.78
C GLY A 506 -38.51 -16.44 -7.33
N GLY A 507 -37.91 -16.13 -6.17
CA GLY A 507 -36.78 -16.87 -5.58
C GLY A 507 -35.42 -16.30 -5.93
N GLU A 508 -35.33 -15.40 -6.90
CA GLU A 508 -34.10 -14.74 -7.34
C GLU A 508 -33.50 -13.87 -6.24
N LEU A 509 -32.17 -13.75 -6.28
CA LEU A 509 -31.40 -12.87 -5.41
C LEU A 509 -30.95 -11.65 -6.20
N GLY A 510 -31.07 -10.48 -5.59
CA GLY A 510 -30.71 -9.22 -6.21
C GLY A 510 -30.17 -8.19 -5.22
N TRP A 511 -29.08 -7.54 -5.59
CA TRP A 511 -28.52 -6.41 -4.86
C TRP A 511 -29.25 -5.13 -5.22
N VAL A 512 -29.72 -4.40 -4.21
CA VAL A 512 -30.35 -3.08 -4.40
C VAL A 512 -29.29 -2.07 -4.84
N GLN A 513 -29.45 -1.50 -6.03
CA GLN A 513 -28.56 -0.45 -6.56
C GLN A 513 -29.20 0.93 -6.56
N GLY A 514 -30.53 1.02 -6.49
CA GLY A 514 -31.25 2.29 -6.45
C GLY A 514 -32.67 2.13 -5.90
N LEU A 515 -33.21 3.21 -5.36
CA LEU A 515 -34.52 3.25 -4.69
C LEU A 515 -35.48 4.20 -5.40
N ASP A 516 -36.79 3.92 -5.34
CA ASP A 516 -37.83 4.86 -5.76
C ASP A 516 -38.12 5.90 -4.65
N GLU A 517 -39.01 6.86 -4.93
CA GLU A 517 -39.41 7.91 -3.99
C GLU A 517 -40.06 7.37 -2.70
N ARG A 518 -40.53 6.11 -2.72
CA ARG A 518 -41.14 5.42 -1.58
C ARG A 518 -40.12 4.58 -0.80
N GLY A 519 -38.86 4.56 -1.23
CA GLY A 519 -37.80 3.77 -0.61
C GLY A 519 -37.83 2.29 -0.97
N LEU A 520 -38.53 1.91 -2.05
CA LEU A 520 -38.56 0.54 -2.56
C LEU A 520 -37.47 0.33 -3.63
N PRO A 521 -36.96 -0.91 -3.81
CA PRO A 521 -35.98 -1.21 -4.85
C PRO A 521 -36.50 -0.83 -6.25
N ALA A 522 -35.80 0.08 -6.93
CA ALA A 522 -36.11 0.52 -8.30
C ALA A 522 -35.11 0.00 -9.33
N ARG A 523 -33.88 -0.29 -8.88
CA ARG A 523 -32.79 -0.84 -9.70
C ARG A 523 -32.09 -1.94 -8.92
N VAL A 524 -32.04 -3.14 -9.48
CA VAL A 524 -31.56 -4.35 -8.81
C VAL A 524 -30.58 -5.11 -9.69
N GLN A 525 -29.46 -5.52 -9.11
CA GLN A 525 -28.42 -6.28 -9.76
C GLN A 525 -28.53 -7.75 -9.37
N LEU A 526 -28.94 -8.61 -10.30
CA LEU A 526 -29.09 -10.04 -10.04
C LEU A 526 -27.77 -10.70 -9.66
N THR A 527 -27.85 -11.71 -8.80
CA THR A 527 -26.74 -12.56 -8.38
C THR A 527 -27.22 -14.00 -8.19
N ALA A 528 -26.34 -14.96 -8.47
CA ALA A 528 -26.61 -16.38 -8.19
C ALA A 528 -26.29 -16.75 -6.72
N GLU A 529 -25.36 -16.02 -6.11
CA GLU A 529 -24.80 -16.34 -4.79
C GLU A 529 -25.04 -15.21 -3.79
N ALA A 530 -25.16 -15.61 -2.52
CA ALA A 530 -25.29 -14.70 -1.38
C ALA A 530 -23.91 -14.26 -0.84
N VAL A 531 -23.05 -13.78 -1.75
CA VAL A 531 -21.71 -13.28 -1.45
C VAL A 531 -21.56 -11.84 -1.93
N PRO A 532 -20.67 -11.04 -1.33
CA PRO A 532 -20.42 -9.66 -1.77
C PRO A 532 -20.13 -9.58 -3.28
N PRO A 533 -20.62 -8.54 -3.97
CA PRO A 533 -20.48 -8.41 -5.43
C PRO A 533 -19.03 -8.57 -5.92
N GLY A 534 -18.85 -9.38 -6.96
CA GLY A 534 -17.56 -9.76 -7.54
C GLY A 534 -17.32 -9.27 -8.96
N GLU A 535 -16.37 -9.90 -9.64
CA GLU A 535 -16.01 -9.58 -11.03
C GLU A 535 -17.14 -9.86 -12.03
N SER A 536 -17.93 -10.91 -11.76
CA SER A 536 -19.12 -11.25 -12.54
C SER A 536 -20.37 -10.74 -11.84
N LEU A 537 -20.96 -9.68 -12.39
CA LEU A 537 -22.28 -9.20 -12.02
C LEU A 537 -23.31 -9.75 -13.00
N GLY A 538 -24.50 -10.14 -12.50
CA GLY A 538 -25.61 -10.55 -13.35
C GLY A 538 -26.22 -9.38 -14.16
N ALA A 539 -27.47 -9.54 -14.60
CA ALA A 539 -28.19 -8.42 -15.22
C ALA A 539 -28.64 -7.38 -14.19
N VAL A 540 -28.58 -6.10 -14.57
CA VAL A 540 -29.28 -5.02 -13.85
C VAL A 540 -30.70 -4.93 -14.37
N LEU A 541 -31.68 -5.03 -13.48
CA LEU A 541 -33.11 -4.94 -13.77
C LEU A 541 -33.69 -3.64 -13.19
N SER A 542 -34.63 -3.05 -13.92
CA SER A 542 -35.40 -1.86 -13.55
C SER A 542 -36.74 -1.85 -14.28
N GLY A 543 -37.71 -1.07 -13.78
CA GLY A 543 -39.03 -0.93 -14.40
C GLY A 543 -39.78 -2.26 -14.51
N ASP A 544 -40.43 -2.50 -15.65
CA ASP A 544 -41.26 -3.70 -15.86
C ASP A 544 -40.50 -5.02 -15.68
N ARG A 545 -39.21 -5.05 -16.02
CA ARG A 545 -38.36 -6.24 -15.85
C ARG A 545 -38.04 -6.53 -14.39
N LEU A 546 -38.05 -5.53 -13.52
CA LEU A 546 -37.92 -5.75 -12.08
C LEU A 546 -39.25 -6.23 -11.49
N ALA A 547 -40.37 -5.70 -11.99
CA ALA A 547 -41.71 -6.09 -11.54
C ALA A 547 -41.99 -7.59 -11.74
N THR A 548 -41.36 -8.24 -12.75
CA THR A 548 -41.51 -9.69 -12.97
C THR A 548 -40.93 -10.55 -11.85
N LEU A 549 -40.02 -10.03 -11.02
CA LEU A 549 -39.49 -10.77 -9.86
C LEU A 549 -40.50 -10.85 -8.69
N GLY A 550 -41.55 -10.04 -8.73
CA GLY A 550 -42.46 -9.83 -7.60
C GLY A 550 -41.87 -8.91 -6.53
N PRO A 551 -42.57 -8.73 -5.38
CA PRO A 551 -42.08 -7.91 -4.28
C PRO A 551 -40.88 -8.56 -3.57
N PRO A 552 -40.04 -7.75 -2.90
CA PRO A 552 -38.98 -8.26 -2.04
C PRO A 552 -39.57 -8.98 -0.82
N VAL A 553 -39.14 -10.22 -0.57
CA VAL A 553 -39.65 -11.09 0.51
C VAL A 553 -38.80 -10.95 1.77
N ALA A 554 -37.48 -10.96 1.63
CA ALA A 554 -36.56 -10.88 2.77
C ALA A 554 -35.18 -10.36 2.38
N GLU A 555 -34.55 -9.61 3.28
CA GLU A 555 -33.13 -9.31 3.20
C GLU A 555 -32.29 -10.54 3.62
N VAL A 556 -31.26 -10.83 2.83
CA VAL A 556 -30.26 -11.85 3.14
C VAL A 556 -29.05 -11.14 3.77
N PRO A 557 -28.65 -11.49 5.00
CA PRO A 557 -27.49 -10.88 5.63
C PRO A 557 -26.22 -11.30 4.88
N VAL A 558 -25.46 -10.31 4.42
CA VAL A 558 -24.15 -10.52 3.79
C VAL A 558 -23.18 -9.56 4.42
N SER A 559 -22.05 -10.11 4.86
CA SER A 559 -20.96 -9.37 5.48
C SER A 559 -20.39 -8.29 4.55
N THR A 560 -20.16 -7.11 5.10
CA THR A 560 -19.67 -5.93 4.38
C THR A 560 -18.17 -5.94 4.14
#